data_AF-A0A9X3CZ67-F1
#
_entry.id   AF-A0A9X3CZ67-F1
#
_cell.length_a   1.000
_cell.length_b   1.000
_cell.length_c   1.000
_cell.angle_alpha   90.00
_cell.angle_beta   90.00
_cell.angle_gamma   90.00
#
_symmetry.space_group_name_H-M   'P 1'
#
loop_
_entity.id
_entity.type
_entity.pdbx_description
1 polymer ?
#
loop_
_entity_poly.entity_id
_entity_poly.type
_entity_poly.pdbx_seq_one_letter_code
_entity_poly.pdbx_strand_id
1 'polypeptide(L)'
;MKENVGKKDQLIRSIAGPALMGIGFFALGGNKGKLAGLAAIVTGTLIAESSITRVCPVNEFLGVDTREKKKSPIKKIKEALV
;
A
#
# COMPACT_ATOMS: atom_id res chain seq x y z
N MET A 1 -8.90 -12.26 6.06
CA MET A 1 -7.64 -11.88 6.73
C MET A 1 -7.90 -10.78 7.73
N LYS A 2 -7.05 -10.62 8.75
CA LYS A 2 -7.08 -9.43 9.63
C LYS A 2 -6.42 -8.25 8.92
N GLU A 3 -6.83 -7.02 9.26
CA GLU A 3 -6.13 -5.83 8.78
C GLU A 3 -4.64 -5.91 9.15
N ASN A 4 -3.76 -5.56 8.21
CA ASN A 4 -2.30 -5.58 8.38
C ASN A 4 -1.60 -4.38 7.71
N VAL A 5 -2.41 -3.40 7.28
CA VAL A 5 -1.95 -2.15 6.65
C VAL A 5 -2.15 -0.99 7.63
N GLY A 6 -1.07 -0.32 8.03
CA GLY A 6 -1.10 0.87 8.87
C GLY A 6 -1.49 2.14 8.12
N LYS A 7 -1.83 3.22 8.85
CA LYS A 7 -2.31 4.48 8.25
C LYS A 7 -1.34 5.13 7.26
N LYS A 8 -0.03 5.11 7.54
CA LYS A 8 0.99 5.67 6.64
C LYS A 8 1.07 4.87 5.34
N ASP A 9 1.12 3.55 5.48
CA ASP A 9 1.16 2.62 4.35
C ASP A 9 -0.14 2.66 3.53
N GLN A 10 -1.29 2.82 4.20
CA GLN A 10 -2.59 3.08 3.58
C GLN A 10 -2.56 4.32 2.69
N LEU A 11 -2.04 5.45 3.21
CA LEU A 11 -1.94 6.70 2.46
C LEU A 11 -1.02 6.54 1.23
N ILE A 12 0.14 5.92 1.40
CA ILE A 12 1.06 5.67 0.29
C ILE A 12 0.37 4.83 -0.80
N ARG A 13 -0.31 3.74 -0.42
CA ARG A 13 -1.04 2.88 -1.38
C ARG A 13 -2.19 3.61 -2.08
N SER A 14 -2.89 4.51 -1.39
CA SER A 14 -3.98 5.32 -1.98
C SER A 14 -3.50 6.27 -3.08
N ILE A 15 -2.21 6.61 -3.10
CA ILE A 15 -1.59 7.46 -4.12
C ILE A 15 -0.87 6.60 -5.16
N ALA A 16 -0.02 5.67 -4.70
CA ALA A 16 0.82 4.85 -5.55
C ALA A 16 0.02 3.91 -6.47
N GLY A 17 -1.08 3.33 -5.96
CA GLY A 17 -1.96 2.45 -6.75
C GLY A 17 -2.54 3.16 -7.97
N PRO A 18 -3.32 4.25 -7.79
CA PRO A 18 -3.87 5.03 -8.91
C PRO A 18 -2.80 5.60 -9.84
N ALA A 19 -1.66 6.08 -9.30
CA ALA A 19 -0.56 6.58 -10.12
C ALA A 19 0.00 5.47 -11.04
N LEU A 20 0.20 4.26 -10.51
CA LEU A 20 0.69 3.12 -11.30
C LEU A 20 -0.33 2.69 -12.36
N MET A 21 -1.62 2.74 -12.05
CA MET A 21 -2.69 2.49 -13.02
C MET A 21 -2.64 3.52 -14.17
N GLY A 22 -2.46 4.81 -13.86
CA GLY A 22 -2.33 5.86 -14.86
C GLY A 22 -1.14 5.65 -15.79
N ILE A 23 0.04 5.36 -15.23
CA ILE A 23 1.25 5.03 -16.00
C ILE A 23 1.02 3.80 -16.87
N GLY A 24 0.42 2.75 -16.31
CA GLY A 24 0.11 1.52 -17.03
C GLY A 24 -0.86 1.74 -18.19
N PHE A 25 -1.85 2.61 -18.01
CA PHE A 25 -2.80 2.99 -19.07
C PHE A 25 -2.11 3.67 -20.25
N PHE A 26 -1.23 4.64 -20.01
CA PHE A 26 -0.44 5.27 -21.08
C PHE A 26 0.48 4.26 -21.78
N ALA A 27 1.08 3.34 -21.03
CA ALA A 27 1.94 2.29 -21.58
C ALA A 27 1.16 1.25 -22.43
N LEU A 28 -0.13 1.05 -22.14
CA LEU A 28 -0.99 0.12 -22.87
C LEU A 28 -1.18 0.53 -24.34
N GLY A 29 -1.18 1.83 -24.63
CA GLY A 29 -1.31 2.40 -25.97
C GLY A 29 -0.04 2.36 -26.82
N GLY A 30 1.11 1.96 -26.27
CA GLY A 30 2.39 1.93 -26.97
C GLY A 30 2.73 0.61 -27.66
N ASN A 31 3.46 0.66 -28.78
CA ASN A 31 3.81 -0.50 -29.63
C ASN A 31 4.68 -1.59 -28.99
N LYS A 32 5.35 -1.33 -27.85
CA LYS A 32 6.25 -2.29 -27.16
C LYS A 32 5.82 -2.62 -25.72
N GLY A 33 4.72 -2.02 -25.23
CA GLY A 33 4.44 -1.91 -23.78
C GLY A 33 3.19 -2.62 -23.26
N LYS A 34 2.40 -3.30 -24.10
CA LYS A 34 1.06 -3.80 -23.71
C LYS A 34 1.05 -4.69 -22.46
N LEU A 35 1.95 -5.67 -22.39
CA LEU A 35 1.99 -6.61 -21.26
C LEU A 35 2.45 -5.92 -19.97
N ALA A 36 3.46 -5.06 -20.06
CA ALA A 36 3.96 -4.28 -18.93
C ALA A 36 2.92 -3.27 -18.43
N GLY A 37 2.20 -2.60 -19.34
CA GLY A 37 1.11 -1.70 -19.00
C GLY A 37 -0.04 -2.44 -18.30
N LEU A 38 -0.41 -3.63 -18.80
CA LEU A 38 -1.45 -4.45 -18.18
C LEU A 38 -1.03 -4.88 -16.77
N ALA A 39 0.20 -5.37 -16.61
CA ALA A 39 0.75 -5.75 -15.32
C ALA A 39 0.77 -4.57 -14.34
N ALA A 40 1.14 -3.39 -14.81
CA ALA A 40 1.11 -2.17 -14.00
C ALA A 40 -0.31 -1.80 -13.56
N ILE A 41 -1.32 -1.88 -14.44
CA ILE A 41 -2.71 -1.61 -14.08
C ILE A 41 -3.22 -2.62 -13.04
N VAL A 42 -2.97 -3.92 -13.25
CA VAL A 42 -3.41 -4.97 -12.31
C VAL A 42 -2.74 -4.76 -10.96
N THR A 43 -1.42 -4.55 -10.94
CA THR A 43 -0.66 -4.32 -9.71
C THR A 43 -1.14 -3.05 -9.00
N GLY A 44 -1.33 -1.95 -9.73
CA GLY A 44 -1.82 -0.68 -9.19
C GLY A 44 -3.21 -0.82 -8.58
N THR A 45 -4.08 -1.60 -9.22
CA THR A 45 -5.44 -1.91 -8.73
C THR A 45 -5.37 -2.67 -7.40
N LEU A 46 -4.57 -3.73 -7.31
CA LEU A 46 -4.40 -4.52 -6.09
C LEU A 46 -3.84 -3.67 -4.93
N ILE A 47 -2.90 -2.77 -5.23
CA ILE A 47 -2.34 -1.81 -4.27
C ILE A 47 -3.43 -0.84 -3.79
N ALA A 48 -4.20 -0.27 -4.71
CA ALA A 48 -5.28 0.66 -4.39
C ALA A 48 -6.37 -0.02 -3.54
N GLU A 49 -6.79 -1.23 -3.90
CA GLU A 49 -7.74 -2.04 -3.13
C GLU A 49 -7.26 -2.28 -1.70
N SER A 50 -5.98 -2.64 -1.54
CA SER A 50 -5.36 -2.86 -0.23
C SER A 50 -5.35 -1.58 0.63
N SER A 51 -5.45 -0.39 0.03
CA SER A 51 -5.61 0.87 0.76
C SER A 51 -7.03 1.08 1.29
N ILE A 52 -8.04 0.52 0.63
CA ILE A 52 -9.45 0.61 1.04
C ILE A 52 -9.73 -0.43 2.12
N THR A 53 -9.37 -1.69 1.84
CA THR A 53 -9.67 -2.84 2.69
C THR A 53 -8.73 -2.99 3.89
N ARG A 54 -7.57 -2.31 3.86
CA ARG A 54 -6.49 -2.41 4.86
C ARG A 54 -5.94 -3.83 5.05
N VAL A 55 -6.16 -4.72 4.08
CA VAL A 55 -5.61 -6.07 4.05
C VAL A 55 -4.69 -6.22 2.84
N CYS A 56 -3.52 -6.81 3.05
CA CYS A 56 -2.58 -7.13 1.97
C CYS A 56 -2.12 -8.59 2.12
N PRO A 57 -2.48 -9.48 1.17
CA PRO A 57 -2.09 -10.89 1.22
C PRO A 57 -0.58 -11.10 1.20
N VAL A 58 0.14 -10.25 0.47
CA VAL A 58 1.61 -10.29 0.41
C VAL A 58 2.22 -9.93 1.77
N ASN A 59 1.70 -8.92 2.46
CA ASN A 59 2.12 -8.59 3.83
C ASN A 59 1.88 -9.79 4.77
N GLU A 60 0.71 -10.41 4.71
CA GLU A 60 0.39 -11.58 5.55
C GLU A 60 1.33 -12.76 5.26
N PHE A 61 1.55 -13.07 3.98
CA PHE A 61 2.45 -14.13 3.55
C PHE A 61 3.90 -13.89 4.01
N LEU A 62 4.32 -12.63 4.08
CA LEU A 62 5.64 -12.23 4.59
C LEU A 62 5.67 -12.00 6.11
N GLY A 63 4.56 -12.17 6.83
CA GLY A 63 4.47 -11.89 8.27
C GLY A 63 4.64 -10.41 8.64
N VAL A 64 4.38 -9.50 7.70
CA VAL A 64 4.53 -8.05 7.87
C VAL A 64 3.21 -7.44 8.33
N ASP A 65 3.27 -6.61 9.38
CA ASP A 65 2.16 -5.76 9.83
C ASP A 65 2.67 -4.32 9.93
N THR A 66 2.15 -3.43 9.07
CA THR A 66 2.60 -2.03 9.01
C THR A 66 1.79 -1.11 9.93
N ARG A 67 0.86 -1.65 10.71
CA ARG A 67 0.11 -0.87 11.71
C ARG A 67 1.06 -0.41 12.80
N GLU A 68 0.98 0.87 13.13
CA GLU A 68 1.73 1.39 14.28
C GLU A 68 1.23 0.68 15.55
N LYS A 69 2.15 0.00 16.27
CA LYS A 69 1.88 -0.43 17.63
C LYS A 69 1.58 0.84 18.43
N LYS A 70 0.35 0.99 18.95
CA LYS A 70 -0.01 2.13 19.83
C LYS A 70 1.13 2.30 20.83
N LYS A 71 1.87 3.40 20.77
CA LYS A 71 2.85 3.72 21.81
C LYS A 71 2.08 3.68 23.13
N SER A 72 2.50 2.81 24.04
CA SER A 72 1.95 2.78 25.39
C SER A 72 1.90 4.21 25.92
N PRO A 73 0.83 4.62 26.63
CA PRO A 73 0.75 5.95 27.25
C PRO A 73 2.02 6.29 28.03
N ILE A 74 2.62 5.29 28.66
CA ILE A 74 3.88 5.35 29.41
C ILE A 74 5.05 5.81 28.52
N LYS A 75 5.12 5.34 27.27
CA LYS A 75 6.20 5.71 26.33
C LYS A 75 6.03 7.15 25.83
N LYS A 76 4.80 7.63 25.66
CA LYS A 76 4.53 9.05 25.33
C LYS A 76 4.92 9.98 26.48
N ILE A 77 4.59 9.62 27.72
CA ILE A 77 4.94 10.41 28.91
C ILE A 77 6.47 10.48 29.07
N LYS A 78 7.17 9.35 28.85
CA LYS A 78 8.63 9.29 28.95
C LYS A 78 9.36 10.10 27.86
N GLU A 79 8.84 10.14 26.62
CA GLU A 79 9.38 10.97 25.53
C GLU A 79 9.10 12.47 25.73
N ALA A 80 8.11 12.87 26.54
CA ALA A 80 7.80 14.27 26.84
C ALA A 80 8.53 14.83 28.08
N LEU A 81 9.16 13.95 28.88
CA LEU A 81 9.91 14.29 30.10
C LEU A 81 11.43 14.32 29.90
N VAL A 82 11.92 14.02 28.69
CA VAL A 82 13.33 14.09 28.28
C VAL A 82 13.46 15.19 27.23
#